data_AF-A0A970HDX6-F1
#
_entry.id   AF-A0A970HDX6-F1
#
_cell.length_a   1.000
_cell.length_b   1.000
_cell.length_c   1.000
_cell.angle_alpha   90.00
_cell.angle_beta   90.00
_cell.angle_gamma   90.00
#
_symmetry.space_group_name_H-M   'P 1'
#
loop_
_entity.id
_entity.type
_entity.pdbx_description
1 polymer ?
#
loop_
_entity_poly.entity_id
_entity_poly.type
_entity_poly.pdbx_seq_one_letter_code
_entity_poly.pdbx_strand_id
1 'polypeptide(L)'
;MELYRSHVLVCGGTGCHSSGSADIIERFNSELKEHGIEKEVKVVQTGCFGLCEVGPVVIVYPEGAFYSRIKADDVPQIVSEHLVKGRIVKDLLYHDSIDEDEDIKALDEVPFYQKQKRVALRNCGVIDPENIDEYIAFDGYKALAKVLTEMTPEEVIETLKASGLRGRGGAGFPTGLKWEFTYKAEGDKKYVACNADEGDPGAFMDRSILEGDPHSVIEAMTIAGYTVGADQGYIYVRAEYPIAVKRLTIAIAQAREYGLLGKNILGTDFSFDLELRLGAGAFVCGEETALMASVEGGRGEPRPRPPFPATKGLFGKPTLLNNVETYANIPQII
;
A
#
# COMPACT_ATOMS: atom_id res chain seq x y z
N MET A 1 5.79 18.25 17.86
CA MET A 1 4.63 17.81 17.07
C MET A 1 3.68 18.98 17.01
N GLU A 2 3.43 19.53 15.82
CA GLU A 2 2.41 20.58 15.67
C GLU A 2 1.03 19.96 15.91
N LEU A 3 0.20 20.63 16.70
CA LEU A 3 -1.16 20.19 17.02
C LEU A 3 -2.11 20.89 16.06
N TYR A 4 -2.73 20.12 15.17
CA TYR A 4 -3.79 20.60 14.27
C TYR A 4 -5.15 20.28 14.89
N ARG A 5 -6.05 21.27 14.92
CA ARG A 5 -7.41 21.10 15.44
C ARG A 5 -8.30 20.30 14.49
N SER A 6 -8.00 20.34 13.19
CA SER A 6 -8.73 19.62 12.15
C SER A 6 -7.79 19.02 11.11
N HIS A 7 -8.18 17.88 10.55
CA HIS A 7 -7.48 17.23 9.45
C HIS A 7 -8.42 17.08 8.25
N VAL A 8 -7.99 17.58 7.09
CA VAL A 8 -8.70 17.49 5.82
C VAL A 8 -8.02 16.39 5.00
N LEU A 9 -8.60 15.20 5.00
CA LEU A 9 -8.10 14.05 4.25
C LEU A 9 -8.67 14.11 2.83
N VAL A 10 -7.80 14.27 1.83
CA VAL A 10 -8.19 14.30 0.42
C VAL A 10 -7.68 13.04 -0.27
N CYS A 11 -8.59 12.32 -0.94
CA CYS A 11 -8.25 11.09 -1.63
C CYS A 11 -7.23 11.34 -2.76
N GLY A 12 -6.04 10.76 -2.62
CA GLY A 12 -4.96 10.84 -3.60
C GLY A 12 -4.85 9.62 -4.52
N GLY A 13 -5.78 8.66 -4.45
CA GLY A 13 -5.78 7.49 -5.33
C GLY A 13 -6.08 7.84 -6.79
N THR A 14 -5.61 7.01 -7.73
CA THR A 14 -5.72 7.27 -9.19
C THR A 14 -7.10 7.78 -9.64
N GLY A 15 -8.20 7.20 -9.15
CA GLY A 15 -9.55 7.64 -9.52
C GLY A 15 -9.82 9.10 -9.16
N CYS A 16 -9.59 9.49 -7.90
CA CYS A 16 -9.79 10.88 -7.46
C CYS A 16 -8.76 11.83 -8.08
N HIS A 17 -7.52 11.38 -8.28
CA HIS A 17 -6.50 12.17 -8.96
C HIS A 17 -6.92 12.52 -10.39
N SER A 18 -7.44 11.54 -11.14
CA SER A 18 -7.97 11.75 -12.49
C SER A 18 -9.21 12.66 -12.53
N SER A 19 -9.89 12.85 -11.40
CA SER A 19 -11.04 13.73 -11.23
C SER A 19 -10.70 15.08 -10.59
N GLY A 20 -9.41 15.45 -10.51
CA GLY A 20 -8.98 16.78 -10.07
C GLY A 20 -8.65 16.91 -8.58
N SER A 21 -8.36 15.81 -7.86
CA SER A 21 -8.04 15.92 -6.43
C SER A 21 -6.76 16.71 -6.11
N ALA A 22 -5.81 16.81 -7.06
CA ALA A 22 -4.64 17.67 -6.90
C ALA A 22 -5.03 19.15 -6.81
N ASP A 23 -5.94 19.61 -7.68
CA ASP A 23 -6.44 20.99 -7.69
C ASP A 23 -7.24 21.29 -6.40
N ILE A 24 -7.97 20.31 -5.89
CA ILE A 24 -8.69 20.41 -4.60
C ILE A 24 -7.70 20.62 -3.46
N ILE A 25 -6.61 19.84 -3.40
CA ILE A 25 -5.57 19.97 -2.38
C ILE A 25 -4.89 21.35 -2.46
N GLU A 26 -4.52 21.79 -3.66
CA GLU A 26 -3.92 23.11 -3.86
C GLU A 26 -4.88 24.21 -3.40
N ARG A 27 -6.16 24.10 -3.78
CA ARG A 27 -7.18 25.07 -3.38
C ARG A 27 -7.38 25.12 -1.87
N PHE A 28 -7.45 23.98 -1.19
CA PHE A 28 -7.53 23.97 0.28
C PHE A 28 -6.31 24.69 0.88
N ASN A 29 -5.10 24.37 0.42
CA ASN A 29 -3.90 25.02 0.95
C ASN A 29 -3.87 26.53 0.71
N SER A 30 -4.39 27.03 -0.42
CA SER A 30 -4.52 28.47 -0.67
C SER A 30 -5.53 29.11 0.29
N GLU A 31 -6.74 28.54 0.36
CA GLU A 31 -7.83 29.08 1.17
C GLU A 31 -7.50 29.07 2.67
N LEU A 32 -6.80 28.05 3.17
CA LEU A 32 -6.34 27.98 4.55
C LEU A 32 -5.35 29.12 4.88
N LYS A 33 -4.44 29.45 3.95
CA LYS A 33 -3.50 30.57 4.10
C LYS A 33 -4.22 31.92 4.04
N GLU A 34 -5.18 32.07 3.14
CA GLU A 34 -5.98 33.30 3.01
C GLU A 34 -6.79 33.60 4.28
N HIS A 35 -7.26 32.56 4.96
CA HIS A 35 -7.97 32.67 6.24
C HIS A 35 -7.04 32.63 7.47
N GLY A 36 -5.72 32.44 7.29
CA GLY A 36 -4.72 32.44 8.36
C GLY A 36 -4.82 31.24 9.32
N ILE A 37 -5.34 30.10 8.86
CA ILE A 37 -5.56 28.88 9.65
C ILE A 37 -4.71 27.69 9.20
N GLU A 38 -3.69 27.93 8.36
CA GLU A 38 -2.79 26.89 7.83
C GLU A 38 -1.94 26.18 8.88
N LYS A 39 -1.82 26.75 10.08
CA LYS A 39 -1.17 26.12 11.25
C LYS A 39 -2.14 25.40 12.18
N GLU A 40 -3.44 25.54 11.93
CA GLU A 40 -4.50 24.92 12.73
C GLU A 40 -5.15 23.74 12.00
N VAL A 41 -5.15 23.76 10.66
CA VAL A 41 -5.74 22.72 9.83
C VAL A 41 -4.69 22.11 8.91
N LYS A 42 -4.57 20.78 8.94
CA LYS A 42 -3.66 20.04 8.05
C LYS A 42 -4.44 19.42 6.90
N VAL A 43 -4.01 19.70 5.66
CA VAL A 43 -4.47 18.96 4.47
C VAL A 43 -3.56 17.76 4.29
N VAL A 44 -4.13 16.55 4.21
CA VAL A 44 -3.39 15.30 4.05
C VAL A 44 -3.86 14.61 2.78
N GLN A 45 -2.93 14.31 1.88
CA GLN A 45 -3.22 13.50 0.71
C GLN A 45 -3.15 12.02 1.09
N THR A 46 -4.29 11.34 1.18
CA THR A 46 -4.32 9.94 1.61
C THR A 46 -4.28 8.98 0.42
N GLY A 47 -4.22 7.67 0.74
CA GLY A 47 -4.54 6.60 -0.21
C GLY A 47 -6.01 6.61 -0.67
N CYS A 48 -6.40 5.57 -1.42
CA CYS A 48 -7.79 5.43 -1.88
C CYS A 48 -8.74 5.07 -0.71
N PHE A 49 -9.88 5.77 -0.61
CA PHE A 49 -10.96 5.39 0.32
C PHE A 49 -11.79 4.18 -0.17
N GLY A 50 -11.79 3.89 -1.48
CA GLY A 50 -12.47 2.74 -2.08
C GLY A 50 -13.81 3.05 -2.74
N LEU A 51 -14.55 4.07 -2.29
CA LEU A 51 -15.82 4.47 -2.89
C LEU A 51 -15.64 5.44 -4.08
N CYS A 52 -15.06 4.93 -5.18
CA CYS A 52 -14.72 5.75 -6.35
C CYS A 52 -15.93 6.40 -7.05
N GLU A 53 -17.14 5.83 -6.91
CA GLU A 53 -18.38 6.37 -7.51
C GLU A 53 -18.73 7.79 -7.03
N VAL A 54 -18.26 8.14 -5.84
CA VAL A 54 -18.55 9.44 -5.21
C VAL A 54 -17.30 10.30 -5.07
N GLY A 55 -16.22 9.96 -5.78
CA GLY A 55 -15.00 10.75 -5.84
C GLY A 55 -15.17 12.05 -6.65
N PRO A 56 -14.32 13.07 -6.45
CA PRO A 56 -13.30 13.19 -5.40
C PRO A 56 -13.88 13.21 -3.97
N VAL A 57 -13.25 12.44 -3.08
CA VAL A 57 -13.67 12.32 -1.68
C VAL A 57 -12.79 13.19 -0.78
N VAL A 58 -13.42 13.94 0.11
CA VAL A 58 -12.77 14.70 1.18
C VAL A 58 -13.42 14.33 2.51
N ILE A 59 -12.63 13.96 3.51
CA ILE A 59 -13.12 13.69 4.87
C ILE A 59 -12.46 14.69 5.82
N VAL A 60 -13.28 15.34 6.65
CA VAL A 60 -12.78 16.29 7.66
C VAL A 60 -13.00 15.72 9.06
N TYR A 61 -11.91 15.60 9.81
CA TYR A 61 -11.91 15.23 11.23
C TYR A 61 -11.74 16.49 12.11
N PRO A 62 -12.31 16.50 13.33
CA PRO A 62 -12.83 15.35 14.10
C PRO A 62 -14.27 14.90 13.79
N GLU A 63 -15.06 15.69 13.08
CA GLU A 63 -16.49 15.43 12.85
C GLU A 63 -16.75 14.18 12.00
N GLY A 64 -15.77 13.78 11.18
CA GLY A 64 -15.94 12.69 10.21
C GLY A 64 -16.78 13.10 9.00
N ALA A 65 -16.88 14.40 8.71
CA ALA A 65 -17.69 14.94 7.62
C ALA A 65 -17.19 14.41 6.27
N PHE A 66 -17.96 13.49 5.68
CA PHE A 66 -17.66 12.87 4.39
C PHE A 66 -18.28 13.69 3.26
N TYR A 67 -17.46 14.54 2.66
CA TYR A 67 -17.79 15.31 1.48
C TYR A 67 -17.56 14.49 0.19
N SER A 68 -18.56 14.49 -0.69
CA SER A 68 -18.55 13.67 -1.91
C SER A 68 -18.65 14.50 -3.19
N ARG A 69 -18.00 14.00 -4.27
CA ARG A 69 -17.98 14.62 -5.60
C ARG A 69 -17.49 16.06 -5.59
N ILE A 70 -16.51 16.33 -4.73
CA ILE A 70 -16.01 17.68 -4.49
C ILE A 70 -15.26 18.21 -5.70
N LYS A 71 -15.50 19.48 -6.01
CA LYS A 71 -14.77 20.27 -7.01
C LYS A 71 -13.96 21.35 -6.31
N ALA A 72 -12.96 21.88 -7.00
CA ALA A 72 -12.15 22.98 -6.49
C ALA A 72 -13.01 24.22 -6.12
N ASP A 73 -14.14 24.44 -6.81
CA ASP A 73 -15.05 25.56 -6.53
C ASP A 73 -15.88 25.40 -5.24
N ASP A 74 -15.99 24.18 -4.71
CA ASP A 74 -16.71 23.91 -3.45
C ASP A 74 -15.81 24.19 -2.22
N VAL A 75 -14.49 24.15 -2.40
CA VAL A 75 -13.49 24.31 -1.33
C VAL A 75 -13.64 25.61 -0.53
N PRO A 76 -13.85 26.79 -1.13
CA PRO A 76 -14.00 28.04 -0.37
C PRO A 76 -15.19 28.01 0.59
N GLN A 77 -16.28 27.35 0.19
CA GLN A 77 -17.44 27.17 1.04
C GLN A 77 -17.11 26.24 2.21
N ILE A 78 -16.43 25.11 1.96
CA ILE A 78 -16.00 24.19 3.01
C ILE A 78 -15.05 24.89 3.99
N VAL A 79 -14.08 25.66 3.52
CA VAL A 79 -13.14 26.38 4.39
C VAL A 79 -13.87 27.44 5.22
N SER A 80 -14.65 28.30 4.58
CA SER A 80 -15.30 29.43 5.26
C SER A 80 -16.44 29.02 6.20
N GLU A 81 -17.23 28.00 5.86
CA GLU A 81 -18.34 27.54 6.71
C GLU A 81 -17.88 26.47 7.70
N HIS A 82 -17.24 25.40 7.23
CA HIS A 82 -16.88 24.28 8.10
C HIS A 82 -15.63 24.60 8.93
N LEU A 83 -14.51 24.90 8.29
CA LEU A 83 -13.22 24.98 8.97
C LEU A 83 -13.04 26.27 9.79
N VAL A 84 -13.63 27.39 9.34
CA VAL A 84 -13.56 28.68 10.04
C VAL A 84 -14.70 28.86 11.03
N LYS A 85 -15.95 28.55 10.63
CA LYS A 85 -17.15 28.85 11.44
C LYS A 85 -17.73 27.64 12.17
N GLY A 86 -17.23 26.43 11.93
CA GLY A 86 -17.70 25.19 12.55
C GLY A 86 -19.04 24.68 12.01
N ARG A 87 -19.50 25.16 10.85
CA ARG A 87 -20.77 24.75 10.23
C ARG A 87 -20.53 23.84 9.05
N ILE A 88 -20.84 22.55 9.23
CA ILE A 88 -20.74 21.53 8.20
C ILE A 88 -21.61 21.90 6.99
N VAL A 89 -21.06 21.76 5.78
CA VAL A 89 -21.76 22.06 4.52
C VAL A 89 -22.61 20.85 4.12
N LYS A 90 -23.81 20.73 4.69
CA LYS A 90 -24.69 19.56 4.54
C LYS A 90 -24.99 19.17 3.09
N ASP A 91 -25.13 20.14 2.19
CA ASP A 91 -25.43 19.89 0.77
C ASP A 91 -24.32 19.15 0.01
N LEU A 92 -23.10 19.13 0.54
CA LEU A 92 -21.94 18.47 -0.06
C LEU A 92 -21.64 17.10 0.58
N LEU A 93 -22.36 16.73 1.64
CA LEU A 93 -22.15 15.46 2.33
C LEU A 93 -22.63 14.28 1.48
N TYR A 94 -21.98 13.14 1.65
CA TYR A 94 -22.45 11.89 1.08
C TYR A 94 -23.77 11.47 1.76
N HIS A 95 -24.83 11.27 0.99
CA HIS A 95 -26.16 10.98 1.53
C HIS A 95 -26.23 9.75 2.46
N ASP A 96 -25.46 8.69 2.23
CA ASP A 96 -25.47 7.54 3.14
C ASP A 96 -24.54 7.72 4.37
N SER A 97 -23.79 8.84 4.44
CA SER A 97 -22.98 9.23 5.59
C SER A 97 -23.72 10.11 6.61
N ILE A 98 -25.00 10.38 6.36
CA ILE A 98 -25.90 11.07 7.29
C ILE A 98 -27.03 10.12 7.72
N ASP A 99 -27.51 10.25 8.95
CA ASP A 99 -28.68 9.52 9.46
C ASP A 99 -30.00 10.29 9.23
N GLU A 100 -31.09 9.75 9.76
CA GLU A 100 -32.44 10.34 9.61
C GLU A 100 -32.59 11.67 10.37
N ASP A 101 -31.74 11.93 11.37
CA ASP A 101 -31.72 13.14 12.19
C ASP A 101 -30.73 14.19 11.63
N GLU A 102 -30.15 13.93 10.45
CA GLU A 102 -29.10 14.73 9.79
C GLU A 102 -27.77 14.80 10.55
N ASP A 103 -27.49 13.82 11.42
CA ASP A 103 -26.21 13.66 12.09
C ASP A 103 -25.23 12.86 11.23
N ILE A 104 -23.93 13.14 11.38
CA ILE A 104 -22.86 12.45 10.65
C ILE A 104 -22.65 11.06 11.26
N LYS A 105 -22.75 10.04 10.41
CA LYS A 105 -22.39 8.66 10.74
C LYS A 105 -20.88 8.49 10.80
N ALA A 106 -20.42 7.62 11.68
CA ALA A 106 -19.03 7.17 11.63
C ALA A 106 -18.76 6.48 10.28
N LEU A 107 -17.53 6.56 9.79
CA LEU A 107 -17.19 6.03 8.46
C LEU A 107 -17.48 4.51 8.35
N ASP A 108 -17.34 3.77 9.44
CA ASP A 108 -17.64 2.34 9.55
C ASP A 108 -19.15 2.01 9.66
N GLU A 109 -20.00 3.01 9.85
CA GLU A 109 -21.46 2.87 9.84
C GLU A 109 -22.06 3.12 8.45
N VAL A 110 -21.29 3.74 7.54
CA VAL A 110 -21.73 3.96 6.15
C VAL A 110 -21.94 2.59 5.47
N PRO A 111 -23.10 2.35 4.82
CA PRO A 111 -23.46 1.05 4.25
C PRO A 111 -22.40 0.41 3.35
N PHE A 112 -21.65 1.23 2.61
CA PHE A 112 -20.55 0.76 1.76
C PHE A 112 -19.42 0.13 2.58
N TYR A 113 -19.03 0.73 3.70
CA TYR A 113 -17.89 0.30 4.52
C TYR A 113 -18.28 -0.72 5.60
N GLN A 114 -19.50 -0.62 6.15
CA GLN A 114 -19.95 -1.40 7.32
C GLN A 114 -19.76 -2.92 7.19
N LYS A 115 -19.88 -3.46 5.98
CA LYS A 115 -19.78 -4.91 5.73
C LYS A 115 -18.38 -5.36 5.30
N GLN A 116 -17.40 -4.45 5.28
CA GLN A 116 -16.04 -4.75 4.84
C GLN A 116 -15.14 -5.08 6.03
N LYS A 117 -14.28 -6.09 5.85
CA LYS A 117 -13.15 -6.34 6.73
C LYS A 117 -11.86 -5.99 5.99
N ARG A 118 -11.35 -4.79 6.20
CA ARG A 118 -10.21 -4.24 5.47
C ARG A 118 -8.88 -4.68 6.11
N VAL A 119 -8.40 -5.87 5.74
CA VAL A 119 -7.11 -6.38 6.25
C VAL A 119 -5.93 -5.86 5.42
N ALA A 120 -5.90 -6.16 4.12
CA ALA A 120 -4.85 -5.68 3.21
C ALA A 120 -4.92 -4.17 2.96
N LEU A 121 -6.13 -3.58 3.05
CA LEU A 121 -6.39 -2.15 2.80
C LEU A 121 -6.56 -1.34 4.09
N ARG A 122 -6.10 -1.85 5.24
CA ARG A 122 -6.36 -1.27 6.58
C ARG A 122 -5.93 0.21 6.70
N ASN A 123 -4.83 0.58 6.07
CA ASN A 123 -4.27 1.94 6.12
C ASN A 123 -4.71 2.83 4.95
N CYS A 124 -5.28 2.26 3.89
CA CYS A 124 -5.66 3.01 2.71
C CYS A 124 -6.77 4.02 3.04
N GLY A 125 -6.51 5.31 2.81
CA GLY A 125 -7.43 6.40 3.16
C GLY A 125 -7.32 6.87 4.62
N VAL A 126 -6.47 6.23 5.43
CA VAL A 126 -6.24 6.58 6.85
C VAL A 126 -4.92 7.33 7.02
N ILE A 127 -3.86 6.89 6.33
CA ILE A 127 -2.52 7.49 6.41
C ILE A 127 -2.16 8.28 5.15
N ASP A 128 -1.18 9.18 5.29
CA ASP A 128 -0.36 9.69 4.19
C ASP A 128 0.62 8.60 3.72
N PRO A 129 0.46 8.05 2.50
CA PRO A 129 1.33 7.01 1.98
C PRO A 129 2.75 7.48 1.63
N GLU A 130 3.01 8.78 1.63
CA GLU A 130 4.35 9.36 1.41
C GLU A 130 5.06 9.68 2.75
N ASN A 131 4.47 9.32 3.90
CA ASN A 131 5.04 9.54 5.23
C ASN A 131 5.17 8.24 6.05
N ILE A 132 6.41 7.75 6.18
CA ILE A 132 6.72 6.53 6.95
C ILE A 132 6.31 6.62 8.43
N ASP A 133 6.36 7.80 9.05
CA ASP A 133 6.01 7.95 10.47
C ASP A 133 4.52 7.65 10.72
N GLU A 134 3.65 7.92 9.74
CA GLU A 134 2.24 7.56 9.83
C GLU A 134 2.05 6.04 9.72
N TYR A 135 2.81 5.35 8.87
CA TYR A 135 2.80 3.88 8.85
C TYR A 135 3.24 3.29 10.19
N ILE A 136 4.33 3.81 10.78
CA ILE A 136 4.84 3.38 12.10
C ILE A 136 3.83 3.67 13.22
N ALA A 137 3.16 4.83 13.19
CA ALA A 137 2.14 5.19 14.16
C ALA A 137 0.95 4.21 14.17
N PHE A 138 0.69 3.55 13.05
CA PHE A 138 -0.33 2.50 12.88
C PHE A 138 0.29 1.09 12.95
N ASP A 139 1.21 0.86 13.90
CA ASP A 139 1.90 -0.42 14.17
C ASP A 139 2.76 -0.95 13.01
N GLY A 140 3.09 -0.11 12.02
CA GLY A 140 3.97 -0.48 10.92
C GLY A 140 5.38 -0.87 11.38
N TYR A 141 6.00 -1.84 10.71
CA TYR A 141 7.32 -2.42 11.05
C TYR A 141 7.40 -3.18 12.38
N LYS A 142 6.31 -3.27 13.13
CA LYS A 142 6.24 -4.07 14.36
C LYS A 142 6.37 -5.56 14.08
N ALA A 143 5.78 -6.05 12.98
CA ALA A 143 5.92 -7.44 12.59
C ALA A 143 7.35 -7.75 12.15
N LEU A 144 7.99 -6.83 11.40
CA LEU A 144 9.40 -6.98 11.06
C LEU A 144 10.29 -7.04 12.31
N ALA A 145 10.08 -6.13 13.28
CA ALA A 145 10.83 -6.13 14.53
C ALA A 145 10.70 -7.48 15.25
N LYS A 146 9.46 -7.94 15.45
CA LYS A 146 9.17 -9.26 16.05
C LYS A 146 9.86 -10.40 15.31
N VAL A 147 9.78 -10.43 13.99
CA VAL A 147 10.41 -11.48 13.16
C VAL A 147 11.92 -11.51 13.36
N LEU A 148 12.58 -10.35 13.36
CA LEU A 148 14.04 -10.28 13.45
C LEU A 148 14.58 -10.52 14.86
N THR A 149 13.81 -10.25 15.91
CA THR A 149 14.30 -10.35 17.29
C THR A 149 13.76 -11.55 18.06
N GLU A 150 12.62 -12.10 17.67
CA GLU A 150 11.89 -13.11 18.46
C GLU A 150 11.55 -14.38 17.69
N MET A 151 11.69 -14.42 16.35
CA MET A 151 11.27 -15.57 15.54
C MET A 151 12.40 -16.14 14.70
N THR A 152 12.42 -17.46 14.60
CA THR A 152 13.19 -18.19 13.60
C THR A 152 12.47 -18.21 12.24
N PRO A 153 13.19 -18.40 11.12
CA PRO A 153 12.59 -18.60 9.81
C PRO A 153 11.49 -19.69 9.78
N GLU A 154 11.72 -20.81 10.46
CA GLU A 154 10.77 -21.90 10.58
C GLU A 154 9.48 -21.49 11.29
N GLU A 155 9.57 -20.72 12.39
CA GLU A 155 8.40 -20.22 13.10
C GLU A 155 7.58 -19.26 12.24
N VAL A 156 8.24 -18.41 11.43
CA VAL A 156 7.54 -17.57 10.45
C VAL A 156 6.77 -18.41 9.44
N ILE A 157 7.42 -19.45 8.89
CA ILE A 157 6.78 -20.37 7.92
C ILE A 157 5.57 -21.07 8.54
N GLU A 158 5.70 -21.57 9.77
CA GLU A 158 4.59 -22.25 10.45
C GLU A 158 3.44 -21.30 10.78
N THR A 159 3.70 -20.06 11.21
CA THR A 159 2.66 -19.02 11.36
C THR A 159 1.93 -18.77 10.04
N LEU A 160 2.66 -18.66 8.92
CA LEU A 160 2.05 -18.47 7.60
C LEU A 160 1.23 -19.67 7.15
N LYS A 161 1.67 -20.90 7.42
CA LYS A 161 0.88 -22.12 7.14
C LYS A 161 -0.39 -22.15 7.99
N ALA A 162 -0.28 -21.85 9.28
CA ALA A 162 -1.40 -21.83 10.21
C ALA A 162 -2.46 -20.77 9.84
N SER A 163 -2.04 -19.64 9.29
CA SER A 163 -2.95 -18.59 8.80
C SER A 163 -3.85 -19.03 7.64
N GLY A 164 -3.44 -20.08 6.90
CA GLY A 164 -4.12 -20.52 5.69
C GLY A 164 -4.04 -19.52 4.53
N LEU A 165 -3.12 -18.54 4.56
CA LEU A 165 -2.94 -17.59 3.46
C LEU A 165 -2.62 -18.32 2.16
N ARG A 166 -3.36 -17.96 1.11
CA ARG A 166 -3.17 -18.43 -0.27
C ARG A 166 -2.74 -17.25 -1.13
N GLY A 167 -1.94 -17.53 -2.16
CA GLY A 167 -1.48 -16.53 -3.11
C GLY A 167 -2.66 -15.81 -3.77
N ARG A 168 -2.66 -14.48 -3.70
CA ARG A 168 -3.75 -13.61 -4.13
C ARG A 168 -3.68 -13.17 -5.60
N GLY A 169 -2.60 -13.47 -6.30
CA GLY A 169 -2.49 -13.30 -7.76
C GLY A 169 -3.28 -14.34 -8.59
N GLY A 170 -4.42 -14.83 -8.09
CA GLY A 170 -5.31 -15.76 -8.81
C GLY A 170 -5.08 -17.26 -8.55
N ALA A 171 -3.84 -17.76 -8.66
CA ALA A 171 -3.58 -19.21 -8.60
C ALA A 171 -3.89 -19.86 -7.23
N GLY A 172 -3.92 -19.09 -6.14
CA GLY A 172 -4.34 -19.60 -4.83
C GLY A 172 -3.41 -20.67 -4.25
N PHE A 173 -2.12 -20.70 -4.59
CA PHE A 173 -1.18 -21.65 -3.99
C PHE A 173 -0.93 -21.29 -2.51
N PRO A 174 -0.86 -22.24 -1.56
CA PRO A 174 -0.61 -21.94 -0.15
C PRO A 174 0.71 -21.18 0.07
N THR A 175 0.65 -19.99 0.67
CA THR A 175 1.80 -19.08 0.78
C THR A 175 2.88 -19.66 1.68
N GLY A 176 2.52 -20.17 2.86
CA GLY A 176 3.48 -20.78 3.79
C GLY A 176 4.24 -21.97 3.18
N LEU A 177 3.58 -22.78 2.33
CA LEU A 177 4.24 -23.88 1.61
C LEU A 177 5.22 -23.36 0.53
N LYS A 178 4.86 -22.28 -0.17
CA LYS A 178 5.76 -21.65 -1.16
C LYS A 178 7.02 -21.09 -0.50
N TRP A 179 6.86 -20.47 0.67
CA TRP A 179 7.96 -19.95 1.48
C TRP A 179 8.85 -21.10 1.97
N GLU A 180 8.25 -22.17 2.48
CA GLU A 180 8.99 -23.38 2.90
C GLU A 180 9.81 -23.99 1.77
N PHE A 181 9.24 -24.13 0.57
CA PHE A 181 9.98 -24.66 -0.58
C PHE A 181 11.18 -23.80 -0.95
N THR A 182 11.05 -22.48 -0.89
CA THR A 182 12.15 -21.56 -1.19
C THR A 182 13.18 -21.54 -0.06
N TYR A 183 12.74 -21.64 1.20
CA TYR A 183 13.61 -21.77 2.36
C TYR A 183 14.47 -23.04 2.30
N LYS A 184 13.86 -24.18 1.94
CA LYS A 184 14.55 -25.48 1.82
C LYS A 184 15.38 -25.64 0.54
N ALA A 185 15.21 -24.76 -0.45
CA ALA A 185 15.96 -24.84 -1.70
C ALA A 185 17.46 -24.58 -1.46
N GLU A 186 18.30 -25.44 -2.03
CA GLU A 186 19.76 -25.31 -1.98
C GLU A 186 20.24 -24.14 -2.86
N GLY A 187 21.21 -23.37 -2.34
CA GLY A 187 21.82 -22.26 -3.06
C GLY A 187 22.55 -21.31 -2.12
N ASP A 188 23.58 -20.67 -2.64
CA ASP A 188 24.37 -19.62 -1.98
C ASP A 188 23.69 -18.24 -1.99
N LYS A 189 22.68 -18.07 -2.85
CA LYS A 189 21.95 -16.84 -3.07
C LYS A 189 20.49 -17.14 -3.35
N LYS A 190 19.59 -16.34 -2.79
CA LYS A 190 18.15 -16.40 -3.03
C LYS A 190 17.61 -15.00 -3.25
N TYR A 191 16.45 -14.91 -3.88
CA TYR A 191 15.77 -13.65 -4.18
C TYR A 191 14.33 -13.64 -3.70
N VAL A 192 13.83 -12.45 -3.41
CA VAL A 192 12.40 -12.19 -3.18
C VAL A 192 11.88 -11.34 -4.34
N ALA A 193 10.71 -11.65 -4.86
CA ALA A 193 10.12 -10.91 -5.97
C ALA A 193 8.65 -10.59 -5.69
N CYS A 194 8.26 -9.35 -5.93
CA CYS A 194 6.88 -8.91 -5.91
C CYS A 194 6.36 -8.71 -7.34
N ASN A 195 5.28 -9.42 -7.66
CA ASN A 195 4.54 -9.22 -8.89
C ASN A 195 3.47 -8.14 -8.69
N ALA A 196 3.70 -6.98 -9.29
CA ALA A 196 2.82 -5.82 -9.34
C ALA A 196 2.49 -5.41 -10.79
N ASP A 197 2.40 -6.38 -11.70
CA ASP A 197 2.02 -6.12 -13.10
C ASP A 197 0.52 -5.88 -13.26
N GLU A 198 -0.32 -6.40 -12.32
CA GLU A 198 -1.80 -6.26 -12.25
C GLU A 198 -2.47 -5.99 -13.62
N GLY A 199 -2.21 -6.88 -14.58
CA GLY A 199 -2.56 -6.66 -15.98
C GLY A 199 -4.05 -6.87 -16.30
N ASP A 200 -4.78 -7.54 -15.40
CA ASP A 200 -6.15 -7.96 -15.61
C ASP A 200 -7.13 -6.77 -15.68
N PRO A 201 -7.98 -6.67 -16.72
CA PRO A 201 -8.99 -5.61 -16.80
C PRO A 201 -9.93 -5.62 -15.59
N GLY A 202 -10.06 -4.47 -14.95
CA GLY A 202 -10.91 -4.30 -13.76
C GLY A 202 -10.20 -4.59 -12.42
N ALA A 203 -8.96 -5.09 -12.43
CA ALA A 203 -8.15 -5.21 -11.23
C ALA A 203 -7.44 -3.88 -10.90
N PHE A 204 -7.49 -3.49 -9.63
CA PHE A 204 -6.82 -2.29 -9.08
C PHE A 204 -6.53 -2.42 -7.58
N MET A 205 -6.59 -3.65 -7.07
CA MET A 205 -6.38 -3.98 -5.66
C MET A 205 -4.91 -3.84 -5.29
N ASP A 206 -4.00 -4.34 -6.14
CA ASP A 206 -2.56 -4.17 -5.95
C ASP A 206 -2.20 -2.70 -6.06
N ARG A 207 -2.71 -2.00 -7.09
CA ARG A 207 -2.54 -0.54 -7.24
C ARG A 207 -2.96 0.21 -5.98
N SER A 208 -4.12 -0.13 -5.41
CA SER A 208 -4.63 0.56 -4.22
C SER A 208 -3.71 0.41 -3.02
N ILE A 209 -3.08 -0.76 -2.86
CA ILE A 209 -2.09 -1.01 -1.80
C ILE A 209 -0.81 -0.23 -2.09
N LEU A 210 -0.26 -0.31 -3.31
CA LEU A 210 1.00 0.38 -3.63
C LEU A 210 0.87 1.90 -3.57
N GLU A 211 -0.30 2.44 -3.92
CA GLU A 211 -0.58 3.86 -3.79
C GLU A 211 -0.91 4.25 -2.35
N GLY A 212 -1.59 3.41 -1.57
CA GLY A 212 -2.15 3.81 -0.27
C GLY A 212 -1.40 3.32 0.97
N ASP A 213 -0.59 2.27 0.85
CA ASP A 213 0.17 1.65 1.94
C ASP A 213 1.40 0.88 1.40
N PRO A 214 2.35 1.56 0.72
CA PRO A 214 3.52 0.92 0.11
C PRO A 214 4.44 0.24 1.14
N HIS A 215 4.51 0.78 2.36
CA HIS A 215 5.36 0.24 3.43
C HIS A 215 4.91 -1.15 3.88
N SER A 216 3.61 -1.48 3.82
CA SER A 216 3.14 -2.84 4.10
C SER A 216 3.77 -3.92 3.22
N VAL A 217 4.04 -3.59 1.94
CA VAL A 217 4.67 -4.50 0.99
C VAL A 217 6.17 -4.57 1.25
N ILE A 218 6.82 -3.44 1.53
CA ILE A 218 8.25 -3.37 1.85
C ILE A 218 8.56 -4.17 3.12
N GLU A 219 7.77 -3.97 4.18
CA GLU A 219 7.89 -4.71 5.43
C GLU A 219 7.76 -6.21 5.19
N ALA A 220 6.71 -6.63 4.47
CA ALA A 220 6.46 -8.03 4.15
C ALA A 220 7.57 -8.68 3.31
N MET A 221 8.12 -7.95 2.33
CA MET A 221 9.23 -8.44 1.52
C MET A 221 10.53 -8.55 2.34
N THR A 222 10.73 -7.67 3.32
CA THR A 222 11.88 -7.72 4.24
C THR A 222 11.77 -8.93 5.17
N ILE A 223 10.57 -9.19 5.72
CA ILE A 223 10.24 -10.43 6.45
C ILE A 223 10.51 -11.65 5.57
N ALA A 224 10.05 -11.62 4.32
CA ALA A 224 10.28 -12.71 3.37
C ALA A 224 11.77 -12.94 3.10
N GLY A 225 12.55 -11.87 2.97
CA GLY A 225 14.00 -11.91 2.81
C GLY A 225 14.67 -12.67 3.97
N TYR A 226 14.33 -12.29 5.20
CA TYR A 226 14.82 -12.96 6.40
C TYR A 226 14.43 -14.44 6.41
N THR A 227 13.14 -14.72 6.21
CA THR A 227 12.61 -16.07 6.29
C THR A 227 13.20 -17.03 5.26
N VAL A 228 13.45 -16.60 4.03
CA VAL A 228 14.00 -17.53 3.01
C VAL A 228 15.53 -17.51 2.96
N GLY A 229 16.18 -16.54 3.60
CA GLY A 229 17.63 -16.32 3.51
C GLY A 229 18.04 -15.58 2.23
N ALA A 230 17.25 -14.59 1.82
CA ALA A 230 17.54 -13.69 0.72
C ALA A 230 17.95 -12.31 1.24
N ASP A 231 18.88 -11.66 0.55
CA ASP A 231 19.42 -10.33 0.85
C ASP A 231 19.07 -9.29 -0.24
N GLN A 232 18.38 -9.72 -1.30
CA GLN A 232 17.96 -8.87 -2.41
C GLN A 232 16.53 -9.21 -2.83
N GLY A 233 15.72 -8.17 -3.01
CA GLY A 233 14.39 -8.29 -3.60
C GLY A 233 14.15 -7.35 -4.77
N TYR A 234 13.14 -7.70 -5.57
CA TYR A 234 12.70 -6.93 -6.73
C TYR A 234 11.19 -6.71 -6.69
N ILE A 235 10.75 -5.48 -6.88
CA ILE A 235 9.33 -5.17 -7.13
C ILE A 235 9.20 -4.90 -8.62
N TYR A 236 8.48 -5.76 -9.33
CA TYR A 236 8.19 -5.56 -10.75
C TYR A 236 6.83 -4.89 -10.89
N VAL A 237 6.83 -3.60 -11.21
CA VAL A 237 5.62 -2.78 -11.34
C VAL A 237 5.40 -2.43 -12.80
N ARG A 238 4.16 -2.55 -13.27
CA ARG A 238 3.80 -2.12 -14.62
C ARG A 238 4.03 -0.62 -14.83
N ALA A 239 4.43 -0.21 -16.04
CA ALA A 239 4.69 1.21 -16.35
C ALA A 239 3.43 2.09 -16.27
N GLU A 240 2.23 1.51 -16.38
CA GLU A 240 0.97 2.24 -16.36
C GLU A 240 0.54 2.70 -14.95
N TYR A 241 1.31 2.41 -13.89
CA TYR A 241 1.06 2.86 -12.51
C TYR A 241 2.07 3.93 -12.03
N PRO A 242 2.08 5.14 -12.61
CA PRO A 242 3.08 6.16 -12.27
C PRO A 242 3.00 6.64 -10.81
N ILE A 243 1.79 6.71 -10.22
CA ILE A 243 1.62 7.09 -8.81
C ILE A 243 2.21 6.03 -7.88
N ALA A 244 1.92 4.74 -8.15
CA ALA A 244 2.50 3.63 -7.39
C ALA A 244 4.04 3.63 -7.47
N VAL A 245 4.60 3.83 -8.67
CA VAL A 245 6.06 3.93 -8.88
C VAL A 245 6.67 5.08 -8.07
N LYS A 246 6.05 6.27 -8.11
CA LYS A 246 6.50 7.43 -7.34
C LYS A 246 6.50 7.12 -5.83
N ARG A 247 5.37 6.63 -5.31
CA ARG A 247 5.18 6.36 -3.87
C ARG A 247 6.07 5.22 -3.36
N LEU A 248 6.23 4.15 -4.13
CA LEU A 248 7.20 3.09 -3.82
C LEU A 248 8.64 3.62 -3.79
N THR A 249 9.01 4.50 -4.72
CA THR A 249 10.36 5.09 -4.74
C THR A 249 10.63 5.89 -3.46
N ILE A 250 9.65 6.69 -3.02
CA ILE A 250 9.70 7.45 -1.77
C ILE A 250 9.80 6.49 -0.58
N ALA A 251 8.90 5.50 -0.50
CA ALA A 251 8.82 4.56 0.62
C ALA A 251 10.09 3.69 0.76
N ILE A 252 10.68 3.25 -0.36
CA ILE A 252 11.96 2.51 -0.34
C ILE A 252 13.09 3.43 0.16
N ALA A 253 13.13 4.69 -0.27
CA ALA A 253 14.13 5.63 0.20
C ALA A 253 14.00 5.91 1.71
N GLN A 254 12.78 6.15 2.21
CA GLN A 254 12.50 6.33 3.63
C GLN A 254 12.85 5.08 4.45
N ALA A 255 12.49 3.88 3.98
CA ALA A 255 12.84 2.65 4.67
C ALA A 255 14.36 2.44 4.77
N ARG A 256 15.14 2.82 3.75
CA ARG A 256 16.61 2.82 3.82
C ARG A 256 17.13 3.85 4.83
N GLU A 257 16.59 5.06 4.84
CA GLU A 257 16.99 6.13 5.77
C GLU A 257 16.73 5.73 7.24
N TYR A 258 15.63 5.02 7.50
CA TYR A 258 15.25 4.53 8.83
C TYR A 258 15.98 3.23 9.22
N GLY A 259 16.85 2.68 8.38
CA GLY A 259 17.55 1.42 8.64
C GLY A 259 16.65 0.17 8.63
N LEU A 260 15.52 0.26 7.92
CA LEU A 260 14.54 -0.83 7.71
C LEU A 260 14.78 -1.60 6.40
N LEU A 261 15.65 -1.06 5.53
CA LEU A 261 16.25 -1.71 4.35
C LEU A 261 17.75 -1.42 4.31
N GLY A 262 18.48 -2.26 3.58
CA GLY A 262 19.93 -2.15 3.43
C GLY A 262 20.67 -3.11 4.35
N LYS A 263 21.72 -2.61 5.01
CA LYS A 263 22.60 -3.44 5.84
C LYS A 263 22.20 -3.39 7.31
N ASN A 264 22.35 -4.53 7.99
CA ASN A 264 22.19 -4.66 9.43
C ASN A 264 20.87 -4.07 9.94
N ILE A 265 19.77 -4.53 9.34
CA ILE A 265 18.42 -4.00 9.58
C ILE A 265 18.09 -4.10 11.06
N LEU A 266 17.61 -3.00 11.64
CA LEU A 266 17.34 -2.86 13.08
C LEU A 266 18.54 -3.20 13.98
N GLY A 267 19.78 -3.07 13.46
CA GLY A 267 21.01 -3.40 14.21
C GLY A 267 21.31 -4.89 14.33
N THR A 268 20.58 -5.75 13.61
CA THR A 268 20.85 -7.19 13.53
C THR A 268 21.94 -7.51 12.50
N ASP A 269 22.33 -8.78 12.36
CA ASP A 269 23.23 -9.23 11.28
C ASP A 269 22.51 -9.43 9.92
N PHE A 270 21.18 -9.28 9.88
CA PHE A 270 20.39 -9.46 8.67
C PHE A 270 20.44 -8.22 7.78
N SER A 271 20.59 -8.44 6.48
CA SER A 271 20.62 -7.37 5.46
C SER A 271 19.71 -7.75 4.30
N PHE A 272 18.92 -6.79 3.82
CA PHE A 272 18.01 -6.98 2.69
C PHE A 272 17.72 -5.64 2.02
N ASP A 273 17.82 -5.59 0.70
CA ASP A 273 17.49 -4.38 -0.05
C ASP A 273 16.55 -4.65 -1.23
N LEU A 274 15.89 -3.60 -1.70
CA LEU A 274 14.87 -3.66 -2.74
C LEU A 274 15.23 -2.81 -3.96
N GLU A 275 15.05 -3.40 -5.14
CA GLU A 275 15.09 -2.68 -6.41
C GLU A 275 13.70 -2.63 -7.05
N LEU A 276 13.36 -1.46 -7.59
CA LEU A 276 12.16 -1.29 -8.40
C LEU A 276 12.49 -1.57 -9.88
N ARG A 277 11.69 -2.43 -10.52
CA ARG A 277 11.78 -2.76 -11.95
C ARG A 277 10.49 -2.37 -12.64
N LEU A 278 10.60 -1.55 -13.68
CA LEU A 278 9.46 -1.10 -14.45
C LEU A 278 9.20 -2.06 -15.61
N GLY A 279 7.97 -2.53 -15.73
CA GLY A 279 7.52 -3.30 -16.87
C GLY A 279 7.41 -2.45 -18.14
N ALA A 280 7.30 -3.11 -19.29
CA ALA A 280 7.25 -2.47 -20.60
C ALA A 280 5.92 -2.69 -21.33
N GLY A 281 4.79 -2.75 -20.59
CA GLY A 281 3.43 -2.83 -21.15
C GLY A 281 3.03 -4.20 -21.70
N ALA A 282 3.64 -5.28 -21.20
CA ALA A 282 3.38 -6.64 -21.68
C ALA A 282 2.57 -7.45 -20.66
N PHE A 283 1.28 -7.66 -20.91
CA PHE A 283 0.36 -8.43 -20.05
C PHE A 283 0.89 -9.82 -19.66
N VAL A 284 1.62 -10.48 -20.57
CA VAL A 284 2.23 -11.80 -20.30
C VAL A 284 3.25 -11.76 -19.16
N CYS A 285 3.82 -10.59 -18.84
CA CYS A 285 4.74 -10.43 -17.71
C CYS A 285 4.06 -10.52 -16.34
N GLY A 286 2.73 -10.63 -16.28
CA GLY A 286 2.04 -11.09 -15.07
C GLY A 286 2.29 -12.58 -14.76
N GLU A 287 2.71 -13.38 -15.74
CA GLU A 287 3.12 -14.78 -15.54
C GLU A 287 4.49 -14.84 -14.85
N GLU A 288 4.63 -15.72 -13.85
CA GLU A 288 5.78 -15.70 -12.93
C GLU A 288 7.15 -15.83 -13.61
N THR A 289 7.28 -16.64 -14.67
CA THR A 289 8.56 -16.86 -15.35
C THR A 289 8.84 -15.80 -16.41
N ALA A 290 7.79 -15.30 -17.08
CA ALA A 290 7.90 -14.16 -17.98
C ALA A 290 8.31 -12.88 -17.23
N LEU A 291 7.75 -12.65 -16.03
CA LEU A 291 8.16 -11.58 -15.13
C LEU A 291 9.65 -11.64 -14.84
N MET A 292 10.13 -12.82 -14.43
CA MET A 292 11.55 -13.02 -14.09
C MET A 292 12.46 -12.78 -15.29
N ALA A 293 12.07 -13.25 -16.47
CA ALA A 293 12.81 -12.98 -17.70
C ALA A 293 12.88 -11.47 -18.01
N SER A 294 11.80 -10.72 -17.76
CA SER A 294 11.74 -9.26 -17.91
C SER A 294 12.66 -8.55 -16.90
N VAL A 295 12.64 -8.96 -15.62
CA VAL A 295 13.55 -8.45 -14.57
C VAL A 295 15.02 -8.68 -14.94
N GLU A 296 15.33 -9.83 -15.54
CA GLU A 296 16.67 -10.20 -16.03
C GLU A 296 17.11 -9.40 -17.28
N GLY A 297 16.23 -8.55 -17.84
CA GLY A 297 16.50 -7.77 -19.06
C GLY A 297 16.28 -8.54 -20.36
N GLY A 298 15.70 -9.74 -20.28
CA GLY A 298 15.29 -10.55 -21.42
C GLY A 298 13.89 -10.19 -21.92
N ARG A 299 13.44 -10.91 -22.95
CA ARG A 299 12.04 -10.87 -23.39
C ARG A 299 11.17 -11.64 -22.41
N GLY A 300 10.01 -11.10 -22.05
CA GLY A 300 9.02 -11.71 -21.14
C GLY A 300 8.31 -12.91 -21.75
N GLU A 301 9.04 -13.98 -22.06
CA GLU A 301 8.49 -15.23 -22.58
C GLU A 301 8.39 -16.27 -21.43
N PRO A 302 7.23 -16.92 -21.24
CA PRO A 302 7.09 -17.97 -20.24
C PRO A 302 8.06 -19.12 -20.47
N ARG A 303 8.58 -19.68 -19.38
CA ARG A 303 9.48 -20.84 -19.38
C ARG A 303 8.70 -22.10 -18.99
N PRO A 304 8.95 -23.26 -19.63
CA PRO A 304 8.37 -24.52 -19.20
C PRO A 304 8.74 -24.85 -17.74
N ARG A 305 7.78 -25.37 -16.99
CA ARG A 305 7.97 -25.92 -15.64
C ARG A 305 7.84 -27.44 -15.70
N PRO A 306 8.69 -28.23 -15.02
CA PRO A 306 9.80 -27.83 -14.14
C PRO A 306 11.04 -27.30 -14.90
N PRO A 307 11.97 -26.58 -14.21
CA PRO A 307 11.98 -26.29 -12.78
C PRO A 307 11.03 -25.16 -12.36
N PHE A 308 10.53 -25.22 -11.12
CA PHE A 308 9.72 -24.15 -10.54
C PHE A 308 10.61 -22.99 -10.02
N PRO A 309 10.09 -21.75 -9.97
CA PRO A 309 10.89 -20.61 -9.53
C PRO A 309 11.43 -20.68 -8.10
N ALA A 310 10.71 -21.36 -7.20
CA ALA A 310 11.17 -21.62 -5.83
C ALA A 310 12.50 -22.42 -5.80
N THR A 311 12.83 -23.14 -6.87
CA THR A 311 14.11 -23.84 -7.04
C THR A 311 15.04 -23.08 -7.99
N LYS A 312 14.52 -22.59 -9.12
CA LYS A 312 15.29 -21.90 -10.15
C LYS A 312 14.47 -20.79 -10.80
N GLY A 313 14.52 -19.60 -10.21
CA GLY A 313 13.84 -18.38 -10.66
C GLY A 313 14.84 -17.35 -11.20
N LEU A 314 14.82 -16.14 -10.61
CA LEU A 314 15.67 -15.01 -10.98
C LEU A 314 17.15 -15.41 -10.99
N PHE A 315 17.82 -15.13 -12.10
CA PHE A 315 19.23 -15.43 -12.34
C PHE A 315 19.59 -16.90 -12.10
N GLY A 316 18.61 -17.80 -12.28
CA GLY A 316 18.76 -19.22 -12.03
C GLY A 316 18.93 -19.60 -10.55
N LYS A 317 18.54 -18.72 -9.61
CA LYS A 317 18.60 -18.95 -8.16
C LYS A 317 17.21 -19.17 -7.56
N PRO A 318 17.07 -19.84 -6.41
CA PRO A 318 15.79 -19.97 -5.71
C PRO A 318 15.15 -18.60 -5.49
N THR A 319 13.90 -18.43 -5.92
CA THR A 319 13.20 -17.15 -5.87
C THR A 319 11.82 -17.31 -5.28
N LEU A 320 11.55 -16.56 -4.21
CA LEU A 320 10.23 -16.44 -3.63
C LEU A 320 9.47 -15.33 -4.36
N LEU A 321 8.53 -15.69 -5.23
CA LEU A 321 7.64 -14.73 -5.89
C LEU A 321 6.23 -14.77 -5.32
N ASN A 322 5.73 -13.62 -4.86
CA ASN A 322 4.34 -13.43 -4.46
C ASN A 322 3.76 -12.13 -5.07
N ASN A 323 2.43 -12.05 -5.10
CA ASN A 323 1.71 -10.86 -5.55
C ASN A 323 1.62 -9.81 -4.42
N VAL A 324 1.38 -8.54 -4.77
CA VAL A 324 1.27 -7.40 -3.83
C VAL A 324 0.29 -7.68 -2.68
N GLU A 325 -0.96 -8.03 -2.97
CA GLU A 325 -1.95 -8.29 -1.92
C GLU A 325 -1.52 -9.46 -1.01
N THR A 326 -0.83 -10.46 -1.57
CA THR A 326 -0.29 -11.56 -0.76
C THR A 326 0.72 -11.05 0.27
N TYR A 327 1.62 -10.15 -0.13
CA TYR A 327 2.60 -9.53 0.77
C TYR A 327 1.93 -8.60 1.78
N ALA A 328 0.98 -7.76 1.36
CA ALA A 328 0.31 -6.79 2.23
C ALA A 328 -0.43 -7.42 3.43
N ASN A 329 -0.80 -8.70 3.32
CA ASN A 329 -1.41 -9.47 4.42
C ASN A 329 -0.38 -10.01 5.44
N ILE A 330 0.90 -10.16 5.08
CA ILE A 330 1.92 -10.80 5.93
C ILE A 330 2.09 -10.07 7.27
N PRO A 331 2.26 -8.73 7.34
CA PRO A 331 2.49 -8.06 8.62
C PRO A 331 1.31 -8.18 9.60
N GLN A 332 0.08 -8.40 9.12
CA GLN A 332 -1.10 -8.58 9.96
C GLN A 332 -1.30 -10.02 10.43
N ILE A 333 -0.65 -10.98 9.78
CA ILE A 333 -0.67 -12.40 10.16
C ILE A 333 0.33 -12.67 11.29
N ILE A 334 1.47 -11.97 11.27
CA ILE A 334 2.55 -12.07 12.26
C ILE A 334 2.19 -11.33 13.55
#